data_AF-A0A1S1QSG2-F1
#
_entry.id   AF-A0A1S1QSG2-F1
#
_cell.length_a   1.000
_cell.length_b   1.000
_cell.length_c   1.000
_cell.angle_alpha   90.00
_cell.angle_beta   90.00
_cell.angle_gamma   90.00
#
_symmetry.space_group_name_H-M   'P 1'
#
loop_
_entity.id
_entity.type
_entity.pdbx_description
1 polymer ?
#
loop_
_entity_poly.entity_id
_entity_poly.type
_entity_poly.pdbx_seq_one_letter_code
_entity_poly.pdbx_strand_id
1 'polypeptide(L)'
;MPTVLAALPLALMLALAGCGSGDDSGTVASAAGVGSGGAGADGATDGATATSSPRPGDLAVKFAQCMRENGIDMPDPVDGRIELRIDPSTPKETVDAAMAACREYSPQANGSAGSDPEMEAKSRDFAACMRKNGVEAFPDPDPGQRGIIIGPEAGDDPDFQTAQQACQGILSGKA
;
A
#
# COMPACT_ATOMS: atom_id res chain seq x y z
N MET A 1 42.93 4.02 30.96
CA MET A 1 44.04 3.14 30.54
C MET A 1 43.63 2.47 29.24
N PRO A 2 44.19 2.85 28.08
CA PRO A 2 43.90 2.24 26.79
C PRO A 2 44.94 1.15 26.46
N THR A 3 44.51 0.00 25.94
CA THR A 3 45.41 -1.07 25.43
C THR A 3 44.63 -1.82 24.33
N VAL A 4 44.80 -1.46 23.05
CA VAL A 4 45.66 -2.09 22.00
C VAL A 4 45.19 -3.52 21.66
N LEU A 5 44.47 -3.77 20.54
CA LEU A 5 44.93 -4.04 19.16
C LEU A 5 45.23 -5.53 18.86
N ALA A 6 44.39 -6.16 18.03
CA ALA A 6 44.68 -7.36 17.22
C ALA A 6 43.61 -7.44 16.12
N ALA A 7 43.82 -6.97 14.88
CA ALA A 7 44.65 -7.53 13.80
C ALA A 7 44.13 -8.90 13.27
N LEU A 8 43.61 -8.85 12.03
CA LEU A 8 43.10 -9.95 11.19
C LEU A 8 44.13 -11.08 10.93
N PRO A 9 43.67 -12.23 10.39
CA PRO A 9 44.03 -12.46 9.00
C PRO A 9 42.87 -12.89 8.08
N LEU A 10 42.99 -12.36 6.87
CA LEU A 10 42.38 -12.78 5.61
C LEU A 10 42.68 -14.26 5.31
N ALA A 11 41.68 -15.04 4.88
CA ALA A 11 41.92 -16.26 4.12
C ALA A 11 40.82 -16.43 3.04
N LEU A 12 41.25 -16.11 1.83
CA LEU A 12 40.67 -16.36 0.53
C LEU A 12 40.53 -17.86 0.26
N MET A 13 39.35 -18.35 -0.16
CA MET A 13 39.26 -19.52 -1.04
C MET A 13 38.13 -19.34 -2.06
N LEU A 14 38.58 -19.15 -3.30
CA LEU A 14 37.82 -19.17 -4.54
C LEU A 14 37.87 -20.63 -5.06
N ALA A 15 36.72 -21.24 -5.31
CA ALA A 15 36.66 -22.52 -6.04
C ALA A 15 35.47 -22.51 -7.01
N LEU A 16 35.77 -22.11 -8.25
CA LEU A 16 34.93 -22.27 -9.42
C LEU A 16 35.32 -23.61 -10.07
N ALA A 17 34.46 -24.63 -9.96
CA ALA A 17 34.60 -25.88 -10.69
C ALA A 17 33.27 -26.18 -11.41
N GLY A 18 33.23 -25.83 -12.69
CA GLY A 18 32.26 -26.37 -13.62
C GLY A 18 32.71 -27.75 -14.11
N CYS A 19 31.75 -28.64 -14.35
CA CYS A 19 31.91 -29.78 -15.24
C CYS A 19 30.58 -29.92 -16.01
N GLY A 20 30.61 -29.49 -17.28
CA GLY A 20 29.65 -29.90 -18.28
C GLY A 20 30.09 -31.22 -18.90
N SER A 21 29.13 -32.05 -19.28
CA SER A 21 29.33 -33.15 -20.24
C SER A 21 28.89 -32.66 -21.60
N GLY A 22 29.84 -32.58 -22.53
CA GLY A 22 29.62 -32.27 -23.93
C GLY A 22 29.79 -33.51 -24.80
N ASP A 23 28.94 -33.57 -25.81
CA ASP A 23 29.10 -34.20 -27.13
C ASP A 23 28.38 -33.18 -28.05
N ASP A 24 28.89 -32.67 -29.18
CA ASP A 24 29.77 -33.25 -30.17
C ASP A 24 30.29 -32.13 -31.10
N SER A 25 31.55 -32.26 -31.52
CA SER A 25 32.11 -31.84 -32.82
C SER A 25 32.15 -30.36 -33.24
N GLY A 26 33.38 -29.82 -33.35
CA GLY A 26 33.75 -28.91 -34.46
C GLY A 26 34.47 -27.61 -34.09
N THR A 27 35.78 -27.68 -33.86
CA THR A 27 36.67 -26.52 -33.98
C THR A 27 36.70 -26.00 -35.42
N VAL A 28 36.52 -24.69 -35.65
CA VAL A 28 37.38 -23.88 -36.55
C VAL A 28 37.15 -22.38 -36.38
N ALA A 29 38.24 -21.65 -36.63
CA ALA A 29 38.46 -20.22 -36.48
C ALA A 29 37.75 -19.33 -37.53
N SER A 30 37.58 -18.06 -37.12
CA SER A 30 37.63 -16.80 -37.89
C SER A 30 37.28 -16.82 -39.38
N ALA A 31 36.22 -16.08 -39.76
CA ALA A 31 36.30 -14.88 -40.61
C ALA A 31 34.95 -14.59 -41.30
N ALA A 32 34.59 -13.30 -41.31
CA ALA A 32 33.75 -12.57 -42.27
C ALA A 32 32.61 -13.32 -43.00
N GLY A 33 31.37 -12.89 -42.73
CA GLY A 33 30.22 -13.27 -43.53
C GLY A 33 28.95 -12.53 -43.15
N VAL A 34 28.69 -11.44 -43.87
CA VAL A 34 27.44 -10.70 -43.94
C VAL A 34 26.20 -11.58 -44.11
N GLY A 35 25.05 -11.18 -43.55
CA GLY A 35 23.74 -11.63 -44.04
C GLY A 35 22.66 -11.91 -42.99
N SER A 36 22.01 -10.84 -42.54
CA SER A 36 20.58 -10.67 -42.24
C SER A 36 19.69 -11.87 -41.89
N GLY A 37 19.01 -11.75 -40.74
CA GLY A 37 17.60 -12.11 -40.62
C GLY A 37 17.24 -12.96 -39.41
N GLY A 38 16.91 -12.30 -38.29
CA GLY A 38 16.36 -12.97 -37.11
C GLY A 38 16.22 -12.04 -35.92
N ALA A 39 15.36 -11.03 -36.04
CA ALA A 39 14.96 -10.19 -34.93
C ALA A 39 14.08 -11.01 -33.97
N GLY A 40 14.65 -11.42 -32.84
CA GLY A 40 13.94 -11.85 -31.64
C GLY A 40 14.54 -11.06 -30.49
N ALA A 41 13.82 -10.03 -30.06
CA ALA A 41 14.26 -9.10 -29.04
C ALA A 41 14.20 -9.76 -27.67
N ASP A 42 15.35 -10.04 -27.06
CA ASP A 42 15.48 -10.17 -25.62
C ASP A 42 16.36 -9.01 -25.15
N GLY A 43 15.68 -7.88 -24.93
CA GLY A 43 16.24 -6.72 -24.28
C GLY A 43 16.63 -7.08 -22.86
N ALA A 44 17.91 -7.34 -22.66
CA ALA A 44 18.56 -7.07 -21.39
C ALA A 44 18.56 -5.56 -21.20
N THR A 45 17.53 -5.04 -20.53
CA THR A 45 17.59 -3.72 -19.92
C THR A 45 17.73 -3.91 -18.43
N ASP A 46 18.93 -3.58 -17.95
CA ASP A 46 19.23 -3.13 -16.59
C ASP A 46 17.98 -2.58 -15.90
N GLY A 47 17.59 -3.30 -14.84
CA GLY A 47 16.41 -3.02 -14.05
C GLY A 47 16.53 -1.63 -13.42
N ALA A 48 15.82 -0.69 -14.05
CA ALA A 48 15.55 0.62 -13.52
C ALA A 48 15.17 0.50 -12.04
N THR A 49 15.78 1.34 -11.21
CA THR A 49 15.21 1.81 -9.95
C THR A 49 13.87 2.48 -10.26
N ALA A 50 12.84 1.67 -10.47
CA ALA A 50 11.48 2.12 -10.47
C ALA A 50 11.08 2.25 -9.01
N THR A 51 10.81 3.48 -8.59
CA THR A 51 9.92 3.76 -7.47
C THR A 51 8.55 3.23 -7.88
N SER A 52 8.38 1.90 -7.86
CA SER A 52 7.15 1.24 -8.24
C SER A 52 6.20 1.41 -7.07
N SER A 53 5.16 2.22 -7.25
CA SER A 53 3.96 2.08 -6.44
C SER A 53 3.59 0.60 -6.42
N PRO A 54 3.40 -0.02 -5.24
CA PRO A 54 3.12 -1.45 -5.14
C PRO A 54 1.90 -1.78 -6.00
N ARG A 55 1.97 -2.90 -6.75
CA ARG A 55 0.86 -3.31 -7.62
C ARG A 55 -0.37 -3.56 -6.73
N PRO A 56 -1.61 -3.37 -7.22
CA PRO A 56 -2.82 -3.57 -6.41
C PRO A 56 -2.88 -4.94 -5.70
N GLY A 57 -2.38 -6.00 -6.36
CA GLY A 57 -2.23 -7.33 -5.74
C GLY A 57 -1.18 -7.38 -4.63
N ASP A 58 -0.06 -6.65 -4.76
CA ASP A 58 0.98 -6.58 -3.73
C ASP A 58 0.49 -5.84 -2.47
N LEU A 59 -0.34 -4.81 -2.63
CA LEU A 59 -1.00 -4.10 -1.52
C LEU A 59 -2.00 -4.99 -0.80
N ALA A 60 -2.83 -5.74 -1.55
CA ALA A 60 -3.79 -6.66 -0.97
C ALA A 60 -3.11 -7.76 -0.13
N VAL A 61 -1.97 -8.29 -0.60
CA VAL A 61 -1.18 -9.28 0.14
C VAL A 61 -0.59 -8.69 1.43
N LYS A 62 -0.02 -7.48 1.36
CA LYS A 62 0.49 -6.77 2.54
C LYS A 62 -0.61 -6.47 3.56
N PHE A 63 -1.80 -6.10 3.09
CA PHE A 63 -2.96 -5.89 3.94
C PHE A 63 -3.37 -7.18 4.65
N ALA A 64 -3.50 -8.29 3.93
CA ALA A 64 -3.84 -9.58 4.53
C ALA A 64 -2.79 -10.05 5.56
N GLN A 65 -1.51 -9.83 5.28
CA GLN A 65 -0.43 -10.11 6.23
C GLN A 65 -0.55 -9.27 7.50
N CYS A 66 -0.70 -7.95 7.36
CA CYS A 66 -0.85 -7.05 8.49
C CYS A 66 -2.08 -7.41 9.35
N MET A 67 -3.21 -7.76 8.72
CA MET A 67 -4.42 -8.16 9.44
C MET A 67 -4.19 -9.42 10.29
N ARG A 68 -3.45 -10.42 9.76
CA ARG A 68 -3.07 -11.62 10.51
C ARG A 68 -2.13 -11.32 11.68
N GLU A 69 -1.18 -10.40 11.51
CA GLU A 69 -0.32 -9.93 12.60
C GLU A 69 -1.11 -9.24 13.72
N ASN A 70 -2.24 -8.61 13.38
CA ASN A 70 -3.16 -7.98 14.32
C ASN A 70 -4.28 -8.92 14.82
N GLY A 71 -4.15 -10.23 14.58
CA GLY A 71 -5.05 -11.25 15.12
C GLY A 71 -6.35 -11.44 14.34
N ILE A 72 -6.46 -10.88 13.13
CA ILE A 72 -7.57 -11.14 12.21
C ILE A 72 -7.13 -12.20 11.20
N ASP A 73 -7.67 -13.40 11.33
CA ASP A 73 -7.42 -14.47 10.37
C ASP A 73 -7.99 -14.08 9.00
N MET A 74 -7.12 -14.03 7.99
CA MET A 74 -7.45 -13.57 6.65
C MET A 74 -6.83 -14.51 5.63
N PRO A 75 -7.61 -15.10 4.70
CA PRO A 75 -7.03 -15.83 3.58
C PRO A 75 -6.23 -14.87 2.68
N ASP A 76 -5.22 -15.40 2.00
CA ASP A 76 -4.50 -14.62 1.00
C ASP A 76 -5.41 -14.23 -0.17
N PRO A 77 -5.27 -13.02 -0.72
CA PRO A 77 -6.14 -12.54 -1.78
C PRO A 77 -5.92 -13.32 -3.08
N VAL A 78 -7.01 -13.86 -3.64
CA VAL A 78 -7.01 -14.50 -4.96
C VAL A 78 -7.35 -13.43 -6.00
N ASP A 79 -6.56 -13.32 -7.07
CA ASP A 79 -6.70 -12.30 -8.12
C ASP A 79 -6.72 -10.84 -7.60
N GLY A 80 -6.03 -10.57 -6.48
CA GLY A 80 -5.98 -9.24 -5.86
C GLY A 80 -7.26 -8.83 -5.12
N ARG A 81 -8.23 -9.75 -4.94
CA ARG A 81 -9.43 -9.51 -4.13
C ARG A 81 -9.25 -10.07 -2.73
N ILE A 82 -9.54 -9.24 -1.74
CA ILE A 82 -9.54 -9.63 -0.34
C ILE A 82 -10.93 -10.18 0.01
N GLU A 83 -10.98 -11.43 0.47
CA GLU A 83 -12.18 -11.98 1.10
C GLU A 83 -12.09 -11.81 2.62
N LEU A 84 -12.86 -10.87 3.17
CA LEU A 84 -12.90 -10.64 4.61
C LEU A 84 -13.74 -11.74 5.28
N ARG A 85 -13.10 -12.75 5.88
CA ARG A 85 -13.74 -13.74 6.76
C ARG A 85 -13.47 -13.36 8.21
N ILE A 86 -14.29 -12.47 8.74
CA ILE A 86 -14.24 -12.13 10.17
C ILE A 86 -15.06 -13.18 10.92
N ASP A 87 -14.41 -13.88 11.84
CA ASP A 87 -15.12 -14.75 12.77
C ASP A 87 -16.08 -13.90 13.63
N PRO A 88 -17.37 -14.26 13.75
CA PRO A 88 -18.34 -13.50 14.54
C PRO A 88 -18.00 -13.42 16.04
N SER A 89 -17.09 -14.27 16.53
CA SER A 89 -16.57 -14.23 17.91
C SER A 89 -15.42 -13.23 18.10
N THR A 90 -14.83 -12.71 17.02
CA THR A 90 -13.81 -11.67 17.11
C THR A 90 -14.44 -10.35 17.56
N PRO A 91 -13.95 -9.73 18.65
CA PRO A 91 -14.46 -8.44 19.09
C PRO A 91 -14.34 -7.39 17.98
N LYS A 92 -15.40 -6.61 17.78
CA LYS A 92 -15.40 -5.51 16.79
C LYS A 92 -14.25 -4.53 17.02
N GLU A 93 -13.91 -4.26 18.29
CA GLU A 93 -12.73 -3.50 18.69
C GLU A 93 -11.44 -4.02 18.06
N THR A 94 -11.21 -5.33 18.10
CA THR A 94 -10.01 -5.96 17.55
C THR A 94 -9.97 -5.83 16.04
N VAL A 95 -11.11 -5.99 15.37
CA VAL A 95 -11.23 -5.77 13.93
C VAL A 95 -10.93 -4.31 13.59
N ASP A 96 -11.55 -3.36 14.28
CA ASP A 96 -11.40 -1.94 14.00
C ASP A 96 -9.95 -1.47 14.25
N ALA A 97 -9.31 -1.98 15.31
CA ALA A 97 -7.89 -1.71 15.60
C ALA A 97 -6.95 -2.28 14.52
N ALA A 98 -7.17 -3.52 14.09
CA ALA A 98 -6.42 -4.14 13.00
C ALA A 98 -6.58 -3.37 11.68
N MET A 99 -7.81 -2.99 11.34
CA MET A 99 -8.11 -2.19 10.15
C MET A 99 -7.41 -0.82 10.19
N ALA A 100 -7.35 -0.18 11.36
CA ALA A 100 -6.65 1.08 11.55
C ALA A 100 -5.13 0.92 11.39
N ALA A 101 -4.54 -0.12 12.00
CA ALA A 101 -3.11 -0.40 11.92
C ALA A 101 -2.66 -0.75 10.49
N CYS A 102 -3.51 -1.45 9.73
CA CYS A 102 -3.21 -1.94 8.39
C CYS A 102 -3.68 -1.02 7.26
N ARG A 103 -4.14 0.19 7.60
CA ARG A 103 -4.79 1.11 6.67
C ARG A 103 -3.93 1.47 5.46
N GLU A 104 -2.63 1.66 5.66
CA GLU A 104 -1.67 1.99 4.59
C GLU A 104 -1.63 0.93 3.48
N TYR A 105 -2.00 -0.32 3.80
CA TYR A 105 -2.02 -1.41 2.83
C TYR A 105 -3.42 -1.66 2.25
N SER A 106 -4.45 -1.05 2.82
CA SER A 106 -5.83 -1.28 2.42
C SER A 106 -6.09 -0.76 1.00
N PRO A 107 -6.57 -1.60 0.07
CA PRO A 107 -6.94 -1.15 -1.28
C PRO A 107 -8.12 -0.16 -1.26
N GLN A 108 -8.92 -0.12 -0.19
CA GLN A 108 -9.99 0.87 -0.01
C GLN A 108 -9.44 2.26 0.38
N ALA A 109 -8.37 2.30 1.18
CA ALA A 109 -7.68 3.53 1.52
C ALA A 109 -6.82 4.04 0.35
N ASN A 110 -6.22 3.13 -0.41
CA ASN A 110 -5.31 3.46 -1.52
C ASN A 110 -6.00 3.66 -2.89
N GLY A 111 -7.30 3.38 -2.99
CA GLY A 111 -8.05 3.40 -4.26
C GLY A 111 -9.22 4.38 -4.31
N SER A 112 -9.47 5.17 -3.27
CA SER A 112 -10.63 6.10 -3.23
C SER A 112 -10.33 7.32 -2.38
N ALA A 113 -10.83 8.47 -2.85
CA ALA A 113 -10.97 9.83 -2.27
C ALA A 113 -10.57 10.16 -0.81
N GLY A 114 -10.46 9.20 0.11
CA GLY A 114 -9.93 9.38 1.46
C GLY A 114 -8.39 9.42 1.56
N SER A 115 -7.65 9.18 0.47
CA SER A 115 -6.18 9.32 0.41
C SER A 115 -5.72 10.66 -0.19
N ASP A 116 -6.63 11.51 -0.64
CA ASP A 116 -6.29 12.86 -1.13
C ASP A 116 -6.17 13.83 0.05
N PRO A 117 -4.98 14.38 0.34
CA PRO A 117 -4.77 15.30 1.45
C PRO A 117 -5.59 16.59 1.33
N GLU A 118 -5.94 17.04 0.11
CA GLU A 118 -6.81 18.19 -0.10
C GLU A 118 -8.25 17.88 0.32
N MET A 119 -8.75 16.69 -0.02
CA MET A 119 -10.08 16.24 0.39
C MET A 119 -10.16 15.98 1.90
N GLU A 120 -9.08 15.49 2.51
CA GLU A 120 -9.00 15.32 3.96
C GLU A 120 -9.04 16.68 4.68
N ALA A 121 -8.33 17.69 4.17
CA ALA A 121 -8.40 19.05 4.67
C ALA A 121 -9.81 19.65 4.54
N LYS A 122 -10.45 19.52 3.37
CA LYS A 122 -11.85 19.96 3.16
C LYS A 122 -12.83 19.26 4.08
N SER A 123 -12.61 17.97 4.38
CA SER A 123 -13.46 17.21 5.30
C SER A 123 -13.33 17.73 6.74
N ARG A 124 -12.11 18.10 7.17
CA ARG A 124 -11.91 18.79 8.46
C ARG A 124 -12.58 20.15 8.51
N ASP A 125 -12.46 20.95 7.44
CA ASP A 125 -13.11 22.26 7.36
C ASP A 125 -14.64 22.13 7.37
N PHE A 126 -15.17 21.12 6.68
CA PHE A 126 -16.59 20.80 6.70
C PHE A 126 -17.06 20.43 8.12
N ALA A 127 -16.32 19.57 8.83
CA ALA A 127 -16.64 19.19 10.21
C ALA A 127 -16.64 20.41 11.15
N ALA A 128 -15.63 21.27 11.04
CA ALA A 128 -15.56 22.52 11.79
C ALA A 128 -16.73 23.47 11.46
N CYS A 129 -17.15 23.52 10.19
CA CYS A 129 -18.30 24.30 9.75
C CYS A 129 -19.61 23.76 10.35
N MET A 130 -19.81 22.44 10.35
CA MET A 130 -21.00 21.81 10.94
C MET A 130 -21.15 22.15 12.43
N ARG A 131 -20.05 22.04 13.20
CA ARG A 131 -20.02 22.40 14.63
C ARG A 131 -20.33 23.89 14.86
N LYS A 132 -19.82 24.78 13.99
CA LYS A 132 -20.13 26.22 14.05
C LYS A 132 -21.59 26.55 13.73
N ASN A 133 -22.29 25.68 13.01
CA ASN A 133 -23.67 25.86 12.60
C ASN A 133 -24.67 25.07 13.46
N GLY A 134 -24.29 24.71 14.69
CA GLY A 134 -25.22 24.14 15.70
C GLY A 134 -25.00 22.66 16.00
N VAL A 135 -24.33 21.92 15.11
CA VAL A 135 -24.14 20.47 15.27
C VAL A 135 -22.88 20.18 16.06
N GLU A 136 -22.86 20.53 17.35
CA GLU A 136 -21.65 20.47 18.17
C GLU A 136 -21.02 19.07 18.26
N ALA A 137 -21.85 18.02 18.22
CA ALA A 137 -21.43 16.62 18.25
C ALA A 137 -20.87 16.10 16.90
N PHE A 138 -20.78 16.94 15.88
CA PHE A 138 -20.31 16.52 14.56
C PHE A 138 -18.82 16.12 14.59
N PRO A 139 -18.47 14.86 14.25
CA PRO A 139 -17.11 14.34 14.41
C PRO A 139 -16.16 14.83 13.31
N ASP A 140 -14.86 14.73 13.58
CA ASP A 140 -13.82 14.93 12.57
C ASP A 140 -13.62 13.65 11.72
N PRO A 141 -13.11 13.77 10.48
CA PRO A 141 -12.76 12.60 9.67
C PRO A 141 -11.57 11.84 10.26
N ASP A 142 -11.64 10.51 10.28
CA ASP A 142 -10.48 9.68 10.60
C ASP A 142 -9.46 9.72 9.45
N PRO A 143 -8.14 9.77 9.73
CA PRO A 143 -7.11 9.74 8.71
C PRO A 143 -7.26 8.53 7.77
N GLY A 144 -7.24 8.76 6.46
CA GLY A 144 -7.40 7.72 5.45
C GLY A 144 -8.75 6.98 5.48
N GLN A 145 -9.77 7.53 6.15
CA GLN A 145 -11.16 7.07 6.03
C GLN A 145 -11.85 7.85 4.90
N ARG A 146 -12.71 7.16 4.16
CA ARG A 146 -13.50 7.82 3.13
C ARG A 146 -14.69 8.54 3.78
N GLY A 147 -14.63 9.86 3.82
CA GLY A 147 -15.70 10.70 4.36
C GLY A 147 -15.71 10.73 5.88
N ILE A 148 -16.83 11.17 6.45
CA ILE A 148 -17.03 11.34 7.90
C ILE A 148 -18.15 10.40 8.33
N ILE A 149 -17.89 9.57 9.34
CA ILE A 149 -18.91 8.71 9.94
C ILE A 149 -19.71 9.52 10.94
N ILE A 150 -20.98 9.76 10.63
CA ILE A 150 -21.88 10.56 11.45
C ILE A 150 -22.60 9.62 12.42
N GLY A 151 -22.44 9.88 13.73
CA GLY A 151 -23.18 9.19 14.78
C GLY A 151 -24.61 9.71 14.94
N PRO A 152 -25.48 8.99 15.65
CA PRO A 152 -26.88 9.37 15.84
C PRO A 152 -27.04 10.75 16.51
N GLU A 153 -26.18 11.08 17.47
CA GLU A 153 -26.23 12.38 18.15
C GLU A 153 -26.09 13.57 17.18
N ALA A 154 -25.14 13.51 16.25
CA ALA A 154 -24.97 14.54 15.23
C ALA A 154 -26.02 14.44 14.12
N GLY A 155 -26.44 13.22 13.75
CA GLY A 155 -27.39 12.99 12.65
C GLY A 155 -28.83 13.36 12.99
N ASP A 156 -29.23 13.21 14.25
CA ASP A 156 -30.56 13.54 14.76
C ASP A 156 -30.65 15.00 15.26
N ASP A 157 -29.54 15.74 15.19
CA ASP A 157 -29.50 17.16 15.55
C ASP A 157 -30.43 17.97 14.63
N PRO A 158 -31.35 18.78 15.18
CA PRO A 158 -32.28 19.58 14.37
C PRO A 158 -31.56 20.58 13.44
N ASP A 159 -30.35 21.00 13.79
CA ASP A 159 -29.54 21.92 12.99
C ASP A 159 -28.74 21.22 11.90
N PHE A 160 -28.67 19.88 11.90
CA PHE A 160 -27.87 19.09 10.96
C PHE A 160 -28.12 19.44 9.50
N GLN A 161 -29.39 19.48 9.10
CA GLN A 161 -29.74 19.67 7.70
C GLN A 161 -29.43 21.11 7.23
N THR A 162 -29.65 22.10 8.11
CA THR A 162 -29.33 23.50 7.86
C THR A 162 -27.83 23.72 7.78
N ALA A 163 -27.08 23.15 8.73
CA ALA A 163 -25.62 23.19 8.77
C ALA A 163 -25.02 22.54 7.52
N GLN A 164 -25.54 21.38 7.10
CA GLN A 164 -25.07 20.70 5.89
C GLN A 164 -25.24 21.58 4.65
N GLN A 165 -26.39 22.24 4.51
CA GLN A 165 -26.64 23.15 3.38
C GLN A 165 -25.72 24.36 3.39
N ALA A 166 -25.43 24.92 4.56
CA ALA A 166 -24.47 26.02 4.72
C ALA A 166 -23.03 25.59 4.39
N CYS A 167 -22.66 24.35 4.72
CA CYS A 167 -21.29 23.86 4.65
C CYS A 167 -20.95 23.06 3.36
N GLN A 168 -21.94 22.62 2.57
CA GLN A 168 -21.74 21.73 1.39
C GLN A 168 -20.76 22.29 0.33
N GLY A 169 -20.59 23.61 0.26
CA GLY A 169 -19.66 24.26 -0.68
C GLY A 169 -18.20 23.87 -0.44
N ILE A 170 -17.84 23.60 0.81
CA ILE A 170 -16.47 23.23 1.23
C ILE A 170 -16.02 21.94 0.53
N LEU A 171 -16.90 20.92 0.48
CA LEU A 171 -16.60 19.64 -0.16
C LEU A 171 -16.61 19.71 -1.69
N SER A 172 -17.31 20.69 -2.26
CA SER A 172 -17.46 20.85 -3.72
C SER A 172 -16.35 21.71 -4.36
N GLY A 173 -15.39 22.19 -3.57
CA GLY A 173 -14.35 23.13 -4.04
C GLY A 173 -14.89 24.50 -4.48
N LYS A 174 -16.14 24.81 -4.12
CA LYS A 174 -16.75 26.13 -4.31
C LYS A 174 -16.72 26.83 -2.96
N ALA A 175 -15.57 27.41 -2.65
CA ALA A 175 -15.46 28.43 -1.60
C ALA A 175 -15.93 29.78 -2.16
#